data_AF-A0A8S3K7T9-F1
#
_entry.id   AF-A0A8S3K7T9-F1
#
_cell.length_a   1.000
_cell.length_b   1.000
_cell.length_c   1.000
_cell.angle_alpha   90.00
_cell.angle_beta   90.00
_cell.angle_gamma   90.00
#
_symmetry.space_group_name_H-M   'P 1'
#
loop_
_entity.id
_entity.type
_entity.pdbx_description
1 polymer ?
#
loop_
_entity_poly.entity_id
_entity_poly.type
_entity_poly.pdbx_seq_one_letter_code
_entity_poly.pdbx_strand_id
1 'polypeptide(L)'
;MENDKLKSIPDYAFNNSQLRYIWFGAHFKQTSQPIEYIGKYSFYHAPNLTSLRIFSPVLAKIGKYSLAMNRTSRTASDDLGQMLYIDIGGSMLDSSSFESTSLTRFRNRSTFLRLYNTSIDYLNENVF
;
A
#
# COMPACT_ATOMS: atom_id res chain seq x y z
N MET A 1 -23.23 -19.50 -1.69
CA MET A 1 -22.11 -18.77 -1.04
C MET A 1 -22.16 -17.37 -1.56
N GLU A 2 -22.51 -16.39 -0.73
CA GLU A 2 -22.27 -14.99 -1.09
C GLU A 2 -20.75 -14.82 -1.19
N ASN A 3 -20.28 -14.29 -2.32
CA ASN A 3 -18.89 -13.89 -2.45
C ASN A 3 -18.70 -12.68 -1.54
N ASP A 4 -18.21 -12.91 -0.32
CA ASP A 4 -17.85 -11.84 0.61
C ASP A 4 -16.83 -10.92 -0.08
N LYS A 5 -17.33 -9.74 -0.48
CA LYS A 5 -16.51 -8.72 -1.12
C LYS A 5 -15.79 -7.95 -0.02
N LEU A 6 -14.47 -7.97 -0.06
CA LEU A 6 -13.65 -7.17 0.85
C LEU A 6 -13.80 -5.69 0.49
N LYS A 7 -14.49 -4.93 1.34
CA LYS A 7 -14.67 -3.48 1.16
C LYS A 7 -13.50 -2.65 1.70
N SER A 8 -12.60 -3.27 2.46
CA SER A 8 -11.54 -2.55 3.15
C SER A 8 -10.39 -3.41 3.58
N ILE A 9 -9.21 -2.82 3.67
CA ILE A 9 -8.09 -3.38 4.41
C ILE A 9 -8.12 -2.74 5.81
N PRO A 10 -8.40 -3.48 6.89
CA PRO A 10 -8.52 -2.91 8.23
C PRO A 10 -7.22 -2.33 8.77
N ASP A 11 -7.33 -1.51 9.82
CA ASP A 11 -6.17 -1.05 10.60
C ASP A 11 -5.31 -2.25 11.04
N TYR A 12 -3.99 -2.12 10.89
CA TYR A 12 -3.00 -3.14 11.25
C TYR A 12 -3.14 -4.52 10.55
N ALA A 13 -3.94 -4.66 9.50
CA ALA A 13 -4.28 -5.95 8.90
C ALA A 13 -3.07 -6.86 8.57
N PHE A 14 -1.95 -6.28 8.14
CA PHE A 14 -0.70 -6.98 7.82
C PHE A 14 0.49 -6.45 8.63
N ASN A 15 0.22 -5.81 9.76
CA ASN A 15 1.28 -5.39 10.65
C ASN A 15 1.99 -6.62 11.24
N ASN A 16 3.32 -6.65 11.21
CA ASN A 16 4.18 -7.80 11.53
C ASN A 16 4.07 -9.00 10.58
N SER A 17 3.41 -8.84 9.43
CA SER A 17 3.27 -9.91 8.45
C SER A 17 4.62 -10.37 7.92
N GLN A 18 4.78 -11.69 7.81
CA GLN A 18 5.95 -12.33 7.20
C GLN A 18 5.77 -12.55 5.69
N LEU A 19 4.65 -12.12 5.11
CA LEU A 19 4.34 -12.29 3.70
C LEU A 19 5.31 -11.49 2.82
N ARG A 20 5.67 -12.10 1.69
CA ARG A 20 6.52 -11.49 0.66
C ARG A 20 5.74 -10.77 -0.43
N TYR A 21 4.52 -11.21 -0.70
CA TYR A 21 3.64 -10.70 -1.75
C TYR A 21 2.24 -10.52 -1.17
N ILE A 22 1.67 -9.33 -1.34
CA ILE A 22 0.29 -9.04 -0.93
C ILE A 22 -0.41 -8.35 -2.11
N TRP A 23 -1.44 -8.99 -2.64
CA TRP A 23 -2.18 -8.49 -3.80
C TRP A 23 -3.67 -8.44 -3.54
N PHE A 24 -4.25 -7.27 -3.78
CA PHE A 24 -5.67 -7.02 -3.79
C PHE A 24 -6.10 -6.63 -5.20
N GLY A 25 -6.83 -7.54 -5.85
CA GLY A 25 -7.23 -7.40 -7.25
C GLY A 25 -6.21 -7.94 -8.24
N ALA A 26 -6.67 -8.15 -9.48
CA ALA A 26 -5.81 -8.49 -10.60
C ALA A 26 -5.25 -7.22 -11.27
N HIS A 27 -4.02 -7.30 -11.78
CA HIS A 27 -3.37 -6.20 -12.50
C HIS A 27 -4.24 -5.79 -13.71
N PHE A 28 -4.69 -4.54 -13.74
CA PHE A 28 -5.50 -3.94 -14.82
C PHE A 28 -6.85 -4.61 -15.15
N LYS A 29 -7.38 -5.51 -14.32
CA LYS A 29 -8.70 -6.12 -14.56
C LYS A 29 -9.76 -5.61 -13.58
N GLN A 30 -10.95 -5.32 -14.11
CA GLN A 30 -12.15 -4.89 -13.37
C GLN A 30 -12.66 -5.90 -12.32
N THR A 31 -12.10 -7.11 -12.24
CA THR A 31 -12.49 -8.13 -11.25
C THR A 31 -11.83 -7.90 -9.88
N SER A 32 -11.58 -6.64 -9.53
CA SER A 32 -10.97 -6.32 -8.24
C SER A 32 -11.99 -6.29 -7.11
N GLN A 33 -11.51 -6.57 -5.90
CA GLN A 33 -12.28 -6.33 -4.68
C GLN A 33 -12.63 -4.83 -4.60
N PRO A 34 -13.86 -4.48 -4.18
CA PRO A 34 -14.31 -3.09 -4.07
C PRO A 34 -13.73 -2.45 -2.80
N ILE A 35 -12.40 -2.44 -2.66
CA ILE A 35 -11.72 -1.85 -1.52
C ILE A 35 -11.86 -0.34 -1.59
N GLU A 36 -12.65 0.20 -0.68
CA GLU A 36 -12.93 1.63 -0.55
C GLU A 36 -11.86 2.34 0.29
N TYR A 37 -11.27 1.64 1.28
CA TYR A 37 -10.25 2.20 2.17
C TYR A 37 -9.15 1.23 2.58
N ILE A 38 -7.95 1.80 2.82
CA ILE A 38 -6.81 1.16 3.50
C ILE A 38 -6.66 1.77 4.89
N GLY A 39 -6.74 0.93 5.92
CA GLY A 39 -6.65 1.32 7.32
C GLY A 39 -5.27 1.78 7.74
N LYS A 40 -5.20 2.46 8.88
CA LYS A 40 -3.97 2.97 9.48
C LYS A 40 -3.03 1.83 9.82
N TYR A 41 -1.75 2.05 9.61
CA TYR A 41 -0.69 1.07 9.90
C TYR A 41 -0.89 -0.33 9.26
N SER A 42 -1.75 -0.46 8.23
CA SER A 42 -2.10 -1.74 7.61
C SER A 42 -0.87 -2.59 7.25
N PHE A 43 0.20 -1.95 6.76
CA PHE A 43 1.42 -2.62 6.34
C PHE A 43 2.66 -2.14 7.11
N TYR A 44 2.47 -1.57 8.31
CA TYR A 44 3.51 -0.75 8.94
C TYR A 44 4.82 -1.51 9.24
N HIS A 45 4.72 -2.75 9.68
CA HIS A 45 5.86 -3.61 9.99
C HIS A 45 5.82 -4.89 9.16
N ALA A 46 6.13 -4.82 7.86
CA ALA A 46 6.16 -5.98 6.98
C ALA A 46 7.59 -6.25 6.45
N PRO A 47 8.48 -6.87 7.26
CA PRO A 47 9.92 -6.91 6.99
C PRO A 47 10.31 -7.68 5.73
N ASN A 48 9.47 -8.63 5.30
CA ASN A 48 9.71 -9.52 4.15
C ASN A 48 8.94 -9.09 2.89
N LEU A 49 8.04 -8.12 2.99
CA LEU A 49 7.14 -7.73 1.89
C LEU A 49 7.95 -7.14 0.74
N THR A 50 7.94 -7.72 -0.44
CA THR A 50 8.66 -7.19 -1.63
C THR A 50 7.74 -6.57 -2.67
N SER A 51 6.47 -6.95 -2.68
CA SER A 51 5.48 -6.44 -3.61
C SER A 51 4.15 -6.29 -2.92
N LEU A 52 3.64 -5.06 -2.95
CA LEU A 52 2.28 -4.71 -2.59
C LEU A 52 1.56 -4.23 -3.83
N ARG A 53 0.45 -4.89 -4.16
CA ARG A 53 -0.43 -4.45 -5.25
C ARG A 53 -1.84 -4.24 -4.71
N ILE A 54 -2.38 -3.06 -4.94
CA ILE A 54 -3.76 -2.74 -4.59
C ILE A 54 -4.38 -2.03 -5.78
N PHE A 55 -5.31 -2.69 -6.46
CA PHE A 55 -6.17 -2.02 -7.43
C PHE A 55 -7.58 -1.99 -6.89
N SER A 56 -8.24 -0.84 -6.84
CA SER A 56 -9.70 -0.84 -6.74
C SER A 56 -10.26 0.43 -7.36
N PRO A 57 -11.21 0.35 -8.31
CA PRO A 57 -11.82 1.53 -8.92
C PRO A 57 -12.45 2.49 -7.90
N VAL A 58 -12.86 1.94 -6.74
CA VAL A 58 -13.54 2.67 -5.67
C VAL A 58 -12.64 3.01 -4.48
N LEU A 59 -11.32 2.78 -4.58
CA LEU A 59 -10.38 3.17 -3.52
C LEU A 59 -10.32 4.68 -3.42
N ALA A 60 -10.82 5.22 -2.31
CA ALA A 60 -10.94 6.66 -2.06
C ALA A 60 -10.16 7.12 -0.83
N LYS A 61 -9.65 6.19 0.00
CA LYS A 61 -8.96 6.56 1.24
C LYS A 61 -7.78 5.66 1.60
N ILE A 62 -6.66 6.28 1.96
CA ILE A 62 -5.42 5.64 2.40
C ILE A 62 -5.01 6.25 3.74
N GLY A 63 -5.12 5.44 4.79
CA GLY A 63 -4.93 5.87 6.18
C GLY A 63 -3.50 6.25 6.52
N LYS A 64 -3.35 7.01 7.61
CA LYS A 64 -2.07 7.41 8.20
C LYS A 64 -1.17 6.20 8.46
N TYR A 65 0.10 6.31 8.05
CA TYR A 65 1.11 5.23 8.14
C TYR A 65 0.72 3.89 7.51
N SER A 66 -0.36 3.82 6.71
CA SER A 66 -0.84 2.58 6.13
C SER A 66 0.21 1.86 5.29
N LEU A 67 1.01 2.62 4.52
CA LEU A 67 2.08 2.13 3.65
C LEU A 67 3.47 2.47 4.19
N ALA A 68 3.56 3.00 5.41
CA ALA A 68 4.82 3.38 6.01
C ALA A 68 5.59 2.15 6.49
N MET A 69 6.76 1.85 5.93
CA MET A 69 7.45 0.59 6.23
C MET A 69 8.55 0.79 7.28
N ASN A 70 8.33 0.25 8.48
CA ASN A 70 9.32 0.17 9.53
C ASN A 70 10.02 -1.20 9.49
N ARG A 71 11.22 -1.27 8.89
CA ARG A 71 12.10 -2.43 9.03
C ARG A 71 12.92 -2.25 10.31
N THR A 72 12.69 -3.12 11.29
CA THR A 72 13.39 -3.08 12.59
C THR A 72 14.74 -3.80 12.58
N SER A 73 15.07 -4.60 11.56
CA SER A 73 16.32 -5.36 11.49
C SER A 73 17.23 -4.86 10.37
N ARG A 74 18.26 -4.09 10.74
CA ARG A 74 19.42 -3.78 9.90
C ARG A 74 20.52 -4.80 10.18
N THR A 75 20.50 -5.92 9.47
CA THR A 75 21.69 -6.71 9.23
C THR A 75 22.18 -6.34 7.85
N ALA A 76 23.32 -5.64 7.76
CA ALA A 76 23.90 -5.11 6.53
C ALA A 76 24.17 -6.18 5.44
N SER A 77 24.08 -7.46 5.78
CA SER A 77 24.14 -8.59 4.83
C SER A 77 22.85 -8.81 4.04
N ASP A 78 21.70 -8.31 4.50
CA ASP A 78 20.41 -8.37 3.79
C ASP A 78 20.15 -7.10 2.93
N ASP A 79 21.05 -6.11 3.01
CA ASP A 79 20.85 -4.74 2.53
C ASP A 79 21.10 -4.54 1.02
N LEU A 80 21.52 -5.57 0.28
CA LEU A 80 21.98 -5.41 -1.11
C LEU A 80 20.98 -5.77 -2.24
N GLY A 81 19.66 -5.82 -2.05
CA GLY A 81 18.88 -5.96 -3.31
C GLY A 81 17.37 -5.99 -3.38
N GLN A 82 16.61 -6.11 -2.29
CA GLN A 82 15.15 -6.27 -2.46
C GLN A 82 14.40 -4.94 -2.38
N MET A 83 14.36 -4.27 -3.53
CA MET A 83 13.44 -3.16 -3.81
C MET A 83 12.00 -3.57 -3.44
N LEU A 84 11.31 -2.70 -2.72
CA LEU A 84 9.88 -2.82 -2.48
C LEU A 84 9.13 -2.19 -3.64
N TYR A 85 8.26 -2.97 -4.29
CA TYR A 85 7.37 -2.48 -5.34
C TYR A 85 5.98 -2.23 -4.75
N ILE A 86 5.51 -0.99 -4.79
CA ILE A 86 4.16 -0.61 -4.37
C ILE A 86 3.41 -0.11 -5.61
N ASP A 87 2.46 -0.90 -6.07
CA ASP A 87 1.54 -0.56 -7.16
C ASP A 87 0.16 -0.28 -6.55
N ILE A 88 -0.30 0.97 -6.58
CA ILE A 88 -1.64 1.35 -6.10
C ILE A 88 -2.40 2.07 -7.21
N GLY A 89 -3.65 1.67 -7.45
CA GLY A 89 -4.45 2.27 -8.51
C GLY A 89 -5.95 2.17 -8.29
N GLY A 90 -6.69 3.07 -8.93
CA GLY A 90 -8.12 3.20 -8.74
C GLY A 90 -8.65 4.53 -9.27
N SER A 91 -9.74 4.50 -10.04
CA SER A 91 -10.30 5.70 -10.67
C SER A 91 -10.80 6.75 -9.68
N MET A 92 -11.14 6.34 -8.45
CA MET A 92 -11.51 7.25 -7.35
C MET A 92 -10.31 7.70 -6.50
N LEU A 93 -9.10 7.20 -6.80
CA LEU A 93 -7.91 7.60 -6.06
C LEU A 93 -7.42 8.94 -6.60
N ASP A 94 -7.42 9.94 -5.73
CA ASP A 94 -7.03 11.32 -6.02
C ASP A 94 -6.04 11.85 -4.96
N SER A 95 -5.64 13.11 -5.14
CA SER A 95 -4.67 13.80 -4.29
C SER A 95 -5.13 13.94 -2.82
N SER A 96 -6.45 13.94 -2.57
CA SER A 96 -7.05 14.05 -1.23
C SER A 96 -7.20 12.69 -0.52
N SER A 97 -7.04 11.60 -1.26
CA SER A 97 -7.24 10.24 -0.75
C SER A 97 -6.19 9.83 0.29
N PHE A 98 -5.04 10.51 0.35
CA PHE A 98 -3.92 10.17 1.22
C PHE A 98 -3.96 10.98 2.52
N GLU A 99 -4.12 10.30 3.66
CA GLU A 99 -3.86 10.93 4.95
C GLU A 99 -2.38 11.27 5.10
N SER A 100 -2.06 12.25 5.96
CA SER A 100 -0.68 12.63 6.27
C SER A 100 0.15 11.41 6.70
N THR A 101 1.40 11.33 6.24
CA THR A 101 2.39 10.27 6.51
C THR A 101 1.96 8.87 6.04
N SER A 102 0.99 8.76 5.14
CA SER A 102 0.58 7.48 4.55
C SER A 102 1.69 6.81 3.74
N LEU A 103 2.57 7.60 3.11
CA LEU A 103 3.68 7.20 2.23
C LEU A 103 5.06 7.48 2.83
N THR A 104 5.22 7.37 4.15
CA THR A 104 6.50 7.71 4.80
C THR A 104 7.47 6.54 4.96
N ARG A 105 8.67 6.83 5.47
CA ARG A 105 9.72 5.85 5.87
C ARG A 105 10.31 4.99 4.75
N PHE A 106 10.08 5.33 3.47
CA PHE A 106 10.77 4.69 2.34
C PHE A 106 12.30 4.87 2.36
N ARG A 107 12.84 5.84 3.13
CA ARG A 107 14.29 6.02 3.26
C ARG A 107 15.03 4.83 3.89
N ASN A 108 14.32 3.96 4.61
CA ASN A 108 14.89 2.76 5.22
C ASN A 108 14.89 1.55 4.28
N ARG A 109 14.38 1.70 3.06
CA ARG A 109 14.27 0.63 2.06
C ARG A 109 13.98 1.18 0.67
N SER A 110 14.85 0.92 -0.31
CA SER A 110 14.60 1.27 -1.72
C SER A 110 13.19 0.85 -2.15
N THR A 111 12.37 1.84 -2.51
CA THR A 111 10.95 1.64 -2.81
C THR A 111 10.66 2.24 -4.18
N PHE A 112 10.03 1.45 -5.04
CA PHE A 112 9.41 1.91 -6.27
C PHE A 112 7.91 2.06 -6.01
N LEU A 113 7.42 3.29 -6.06
CA LEU A 113 6.01 3.61 -5.93
C LEU A 113 5.43 3.94 -7.31
N ARG A 114 4.37 3.24 -7.69
CA ARG A 114 3.57 3.52 -8.87
C ARG A 114 2.13 3.77 -8.47
N LEU A 115 1.64 4.94 -8.89
CA LEU A 115 0.23 5.30 -8.87
C LEU A 115 -0.28 5.19 -10.30
N TYR A 116 -1.38 4.48 -10.53
CA TYR A 116 -1.88 4.24 -11.88
C TYR A 116 -3.40 4.21 -11.97
N ASN A 117 -3.94 4.66 -13.10
CA ASN A 117 -5.39 4.81 -13.31
C ASN A 117 -6.03 5.62 -12.17
N THR A 118 -5.42 6.75 -11.85
CA THR A 118 -5.78 7.66 -10.76
C THR A 118 -6.10 9.05 -11.31
N SER A 119 -6.78 9.87 -10.53
CA SER A 119 -6.96 11.31 -10.78
C SER A 119 -5.98 12.19 -9.99
N ILE A 120 -4.89 11.60 -9.49
CA ILE A 120 -3.84 12.31 -8.75
C ILE A 120 -3.09 13.23 -9.71
N ASP A 121 -3.14 14.53 -9.42
CA ASP A 121 -2.40 15.60 -10.10
C ASP A 121 -1.18 16.06 -9.28
N TYR A 122 -1.24 15.92 -7.95
CA TYR A 122 -0.23 16.34 -7.00
C TYR A 122 -0.32 15.51 -5.71
N LEU A 123 0.82 15.31 -5.03
CA LEU A 123 0.84 14.75 -3.68
C LEU A 123 1.44 15.76 -2.71
N ASN A 124 0.68 16.06 -1.65
CA ASN A 124 1.12 16.95 -0.58
C ASN A 124 2.37 16.39 0.11
N GLU A 125 3.38 17.21 0.38
CA GLU A 125 4.60 16.77 1.08
C GLU A 125 4.32 16.08 2.42
N ASN A 126 3.25 16.46 3.11
CA ASN A 126 2.82 15.86 4.37
C ASN A 126 2.39 14.39 4.24
N VAL A 127 2.19 13.84 3.02
CA VAL A 127 1.90 12.41 2.85
C VAL A 127 3.16 11.54 2.99
N PHE A 128 4.35 12.11 2.80
CA PHE A 128 5.65 11.42 2.84
C PHE A 128 6.33 11.43 4.21
#